data_AF-A0A972Y769-F1
#
_entry.id   AF-A0A972Y769-F1
#
_cell.length_a   1.000
_cell.length_b   1.000
_cell.length_c   1.000
_cell.angle_alpha   90.00
_cell.angle_beta   90.00
_cell.angle_gamma   90.00
#
_symmetry.space_group_name_H-M   'P 1'
#
loop_
_entity.id
_entity.type
_entity.pdbx_description
1 polymer ?
#
loop_
_entity_poly.entity_id
_entity_poly.type
_entity_poly.pdbx_seq_one_letter_code
_entity_poly.pdbx_strand_id
1 'polypeptide(L)'
;MTKKQSIIFSERDLDRIIEMSWEDRTPFEAIYFQFGLSEKEVIQLMRTQLKRSSFNLWRKRVNSGKSQKHLHKRNPNITRFKCSRQRLITGNRISKRN
;
A
#
# COMPACT_ATOMS: atom_id res chain seq x y z
N MET A 1 7.74 28.89 -6.54
CA MET A 1 8.71 27.83 -6.94
C MET A 1 9.10 27.04 -5.71
N THR A 2 8.42 25.93 -5.42
CA THR A 2 8.78 25.08 -4.27
C THR A 2 9.99 24.25 -4.64
N LYS A 3 11.07 24.39 -3.84
CA LYS A 3 12.30 23.62 -3.97
C LYS A 3 11.95 22.13 -3.95
N LYS A 4 12.22 21.43 -5.04
CA LYS A 4 12.11 19.97 -5.11
C LYS A 4 13.26 19.41 -4.29
N GLN A 5 13.01 19.09 -3.02
CA GLN A 5 14.02 18.46 -2.18
C GLN A 5 14.37 17.12 -2.82
N SER A 6 15.64 16.96 -3.21
CA SER A 6 16.21 15.68 -3.58
C SER A 6 16.35 14.87 -2.29
N ILE A 7 15.25 14.28 -1.84
CA ILE A 7 15.26 13.37 -0.69
C ILE A 7 15.99 12.11 -1.15
N ILE A 8 17.21 11.92 -0.63
CA ILE A 8 17.98 10.71 -0.83
C ILE A 8 17.41 9.68 0.16
N PHE A 9 16.52 8.82 -0.33
CA PHE A 9 16.04 7.67 0.43
C PHE A 9 17.07 6.55 0.38
N SER A 10 17.30 5.86 1.50
CA SER A 10 18.09 4.63 1.47
C SER A 10 17.34 3.54 0.71
N GLU A 11 18.03 2.50 0.24
CA GLU A 11 17.39 1.35 -0.41
C GLU A 11 16.31 0.72 0.48
N ARG A 12 16.55 0.67 1.81
CA ARG A 12 15.58 0.17 2.79
C ARG A 12 14.33 1.04 2.87
N ASP A 13 14.49 2.36 2.78
CA ASP A 13 13.35 3.28 2.78
C ASP A 13 12.53 3.12 1.50
N LEU A 14 13.20 2.98 0.35
CA LEU A 14 12.55 2.73 -0.93
C LEU A 14 11.76 1.42 -0.91
N ASP A 15 12.36 0.33 -0.43
CA ASP A 15 11.68 -0.96 -0.29
C ASP A 15 10.47 -0.84 0.63
N ARG A 16 10.61 -0.13 1.76
CA ARG A 16 9.51 0.08 2.70
C ARG A 16 8.38 0.91 2.09
N ILE A 17 8.70 1.98 1.35
CA ILE A 17 7.72 2.79 0.64
C ILE A 17 6.99 1.95 -0.42
N ILE A 18 7.70 1.09 -1.16
CA ILE A 18 7.11 0.19 -2.15
C ILE A 18 6.18 -0.83 -1.48
N GLU A 19 6.62 -1.43 -0.37
CA GLU A 19 5.82 -2.37 0.44
C GLU A 19 4.52 -1.71 0.93
N MET A 20 4.62 -0.57 1.61
CA MET A 20 3.47 0.22 2.07
C MET A 20 2.58 0.68 0.90
N SER A 21 3.18 0.93 -0.26
CA SER A 21 2.42 1.32 -1.45
C SER A 21 1.64 0.16 -2.05
N TRP A 22 2.10 -1.08 -1.93
CA TRP A 22 1.38 -2.28 -2.38
C TRP A 22 0.31 -2.76 -1.39
N GLU A 23 0.41 -2.40 -0.11
CA GLU A 23 -0.61 -2.71 0.88
C GLU A 23 -1.91 -1.95 0.64
N ASP A 24 -3.00 -2.67 0.38
CA ASP A 24 -4.33 -2.09 0.14
C ASP A 24 -4.92 -1.35 1.37
N ARG A 25 -4.32 -1.54 2.55
CA ARG A 25 -4.77 -0.96 3.84
C ARG A 25 -3.93 0.21 4.34
N THR A 26 -2.88 0.60 3.60
CA THR A 26 -1.94 1.63 4.05
C THR A 26 -2.21 2.94 3.31
N PRO A 27 -2.89 3.90 3.94
CA PRO A 27 -3.33 5.13 3.29
C PRO A 27 -2.13 5.99 2.87
N PHE A 28 -2.30 6.82 1.85
CA PHE A 28 -1.23 7.74 1.42
C PHE A 28 -0.83 8.71 2.53
N GLU A 29 -1.75 9.03 3.42
CA GLU A 29 -1.51 9.83 4.63
C GLU A 29 -0.52 9.16 5.60
N ALA A 30 -0.52 7.83 5.70
CA ALA A 30 0.46 7.11 6.54
C ALA A 30 1.86 7.15 5.94
N ILE A 31 1.95 7.05 4.60
CA ILE A 31 3.22 7.19 3.87
C ILE A 31 3.72 8.64 3.99
N TYR A 32 2.84 9.62 3.88
CA TYR A 32 3.17 11.02 4.10
C TYR A 32 3.66 11.29 5.53
N PHE A 33 3.00 10.71 6.54
CA PHE A 33 3.41 10.88 7.94
C PHE A 33 4.80 10.29 8.23
N GLN A 34 5.14 9.14 7.64
CA GLN A 34 6.44 8.48 7.88
C GLN A 34 7.58 9.03 7.00
N PHE A 35 7.30 9.32 5.73
CA PHE A 35 8.32 9.63 4.72
C PHE A 35 8.20 11.03 4.11
N GLY A 36 7.18 11.80 4.48
CA GLY A 36 6.91 13.14 3.92
C GLY A 36 6.42 13.13 2.47
N LEU A 37 6.14 11.95 1.89
CA LEU A 37 5.78 11.82 0.48
C LEU A 37 4.27 11.98 0.26
N SER A 38 3.91 12.98 -0.55
CA SER A 38 2.53 13.15 -1.02
C SER A 38 2.12 12.05 -1.98
N GLU A 39 0.81 11.86 -2.20
CA GLU A 39 0.31 10.86 -3.15
C GLU A 39 0.95 10.99 -4.53
N LYS A 40 1.11 12.21 -5.03
CA LYS A 40 1.72 12.47 -6.35
C LYS A 40 3.17 12.00 -6.41
N GLU A 41 3.93 12.23 -5.34
CA GLU A 41 5.34 11.82 -5.25
C GLU A 41 5.46 10.30 -5.13
N VAL A 42 4.60 9.65 -4.36
CA VAL A 42 4.53 8.18 -4.27
C VAL A 42 4.21 7.58 -5.65
N ILE A 43 3.25 8.14 -6.39
CA ILE A 43 2.93 7.67 -7.75
C ILE A 43 4.14 7.81 -8.67
N GLN A 44 4.84 8.93 -8.60
CA GLN A 44 6.02 9.18 -9.42
C GLN A 44 7.14 8.20 -9.07
N LEU A 45 7.39 7.96 -7.78
CA LEU A 45 8.37 6.98 -7.29
C LEU A 45 8.00 5.55 -7.71
N MET A 46 6.75 5.14 -7.56
CA MET A 46 6.28 3.82 -7.99
C MET A 46 6.43 3.63 -9.51
N ARG A 47 6.25 4.70 -10.30
CA ARG A 47 6.41 4.68 -11.74
C ARG A 47 7.88 4.53 -12.18
N THR A 48 8.83 5.04 -11.39
CA THR A 48 10.26 4.87 -11.66
C THR A 48 10.80 3.53 -11.17
N GLN A 49 10.26 3.00 -10.08
CA GLN A 49 10.75 1.75 -9.45
C GLN A 49 10.14 0.48 -10.05
N LEU A 50 8.88 0.51 -10.49
CA LEU A 50 8.20 -0.68 -11.01
C LEU A 50 8.28 -0.79 -12.53
N LYS A 51 8.28 -2.03 -13.02
CA LYS A 51 8.00 -2.33 -14.43
C LYS A 51 6.61 -1.81 -14.80
N ARG A 52 6.46 -1.35 -16.05
CA ARG A 52 5.22 -0.74 -16.56
C ARG A 52 3.97 -1.60 -16.33
N SER A 53 4.05 -2.91 -16.53
CA SER A 53 2.95 -3.85 -16.29
C SER A 53 2.54 -3.89 -14.81
N SER A 54 3.52 -3.99 -13.90
CA SER A 54 3.29 -3.97 -12.45
C SER A 54 2.71 -2.64 -11.98
N PHE A 55 3.21 -1.52 -12.50
CA PHE A 55 2.67 -0.19 -12.21
C PHE A 55 1.20 -0.07 -12.65
N ASN A 56 0.85 -0.54 -13.85
CA ASN A 56 -0.53 -0.51 -14.33
C ASN A 56 -1.47 -1.35 -13.44
N LEU A 57 -1.01 -2.52 -12.97
CA LEU A 57 -1.78 -3.37 -12.06
C LEU A 57 -2.00 -2.66 -10.71
N TRP A 58 -0.95 -2.09 -10.14
CA TRP A 58 -1.02 -1.30 -8.92
C TRP A 58 -1.97 -0.11 -9.07
N ARG A 59 -1.86 0.65 -10.17
CA ARG A 59 -2.71 1.82 -10.45
C ARG A 59 -4.17 1.43 -10.61
N LYS A 60 -4.44 0.30 -11.27
CA LYS A 60 -5.78 -0.29 -11.34
C LYS A 60 -6.28 -0.61 -9.94
N ARG A 61 -5.49 -1.22 -9.06
CA ARG A 61 -5.90 -1.54 -7.67
C ARG A 61 -6.22 -0.28 -6.84
N VAL A 62 -5.35 0.73 -6.90
CA VAL A 62 -5.55 2.02 -6.21
C VAL A 62 -6.84 2.70 -6.68
N ASN A 63 -7.11 2.71 -7.98
CA ASN A 63 -8.28 3.41 -8.55
C ASN A 63 -9.59 2.61 -8.48
N SER A 64 -9.54 1.26 -8.44
CA SER A 64 -10.73 0.40 -8.53
C SER A 64 -11.60 0.36 -7.25
N GLY A 65 -11.27 1.10 -6.20
CA GLY A 65 -12.09 1.20 -4.98
C GLY A 65 -12.06 -0.02 -4.04
N LYS A 66 -11.33 -1.10 -4.38
CA LYS A 66 -10.99 -2.19 -3.43
C LYS A 66 -9.91 -1.79 -2.41
N SER A 67 -9.14 -0.77 -2.76
CA SER A 67 -8.12 -0.18 -1.90
C SER A 67 -8.80 0.75 -0.88
N GLN A 68 -8.67 0.45 0.42
CA GLN A 68 -9.13 1.34 1.51
C GLN A 68 -8.04 2.37 1.86
N LYS A 69 -7.29 2.83 0.85
CA LYS A 69 -6.21 3.81 1.00
C LYS A 69 -6.65 5.23 1.29
N HIS A 70 -7.96 5.50 1.20
CA HIS A 70 -8.52 6.75 1.66
C HIS A 70 -9.22 6.47 2.98
N LEU A 71 -8.75 7.11 4.06
CA LEU A 71 -9.37 7.02 5.39
C LEU A 71 -10.88 7.30 5.32
N HIS A 72 -11.28 8.23 4.45
CA HIS A 72 -12.67 8.61 4.16
C HIS A 72 -13.55 7.49 3.57
N LYS A 73 -12.98 6.47 2.92
CA LYS A 73 -13.74 5.34 2.35
C LYS A 73 -13.92 4.18 3.31
N ARG A 74 -13.33 4.25 4.52
CA ARG A 74 -13.45 3.23 5.55
C ARG A 74 -14.72 3.47 6.36
N ASN A 75 -15.58 2.46 6.45
CA ASN A 75 -16.75 2.53 7.33
C ASN A 75 -16.26 2.59 8.80
N PRO A 76 -16.61 3.63 9.57
CA PRO A 76 -16.15 3.80 10.95
C PRO A 76 -16.61 2.66 11.88
N ASN A 77 -17.66 1.94 11.52
CA ASN A 77 -18.15 0.79 12.29
C ASN A 77 -17.26 -0.46 12.18
N ILE A 78 -16.21 -0.43 11.35
CA ILE A 78 -15.28 -1.55 11.17
C ILE A 78 -14.03 -1.33 12.03
N THR A 79 -14.09 -1.80 13.27
CA THR A 79 -12.98 -1.83 14.25
C THR A 79 -12.07 -3.05 14.11
N ARG A 80 -12.52 -4.10 13.41
CA ARG A 80 -11.80 -5.38 13.29
C ARG A 80 -10.54 -5.27 12.42
N PHE A 81 -9.40 -5.76 12.95
CA PHE A 81 -8.13 -5.86 12.22
C PHE A 81 -8.08 -7.02 11.20
N LYS A 82 -8.95 -8.04 11.38
CA LYS A 82 -9.02 -9.27 10.58
C LYS A 82 -10.44 -9.47 10.03
N CYS A 83 -10.56 -10.16 8.89
CA CYS A 83 -11.87 -10.56 8.34
C CYS A 83 -12.44 -11.74 9.14
N SER A 84 -13.77 -11.79 9.35
CA SER A 84 -14.43 -12.90 10.07
C SER A 84 -14.26 -14.26 9.39
N ARG A 85 -14.00 -14.28 8.07
CA ARG A 85 -13.70 -15.50 7.29
C ARG A 85 -12.20 -15.81 7.18
N GLN A 86 -11.33 -15.01 7.79
CA GLN A 86 -9.88 -15.24 7.73
C GLN A 86 -9.52 -16.47 8.58
N ARG A 87 -9.23 -17.59 7.92
CA ARG A 87 -8.72 -18.79 8.59
C ARG A 87 -7.32 -18.53 9.13
N LEU A 88 -7.06 -18.93 10.36
CA LEU A 88 -5.71 -19.05 10.89
C LEU A 88 -4.96 -20.05 10.02
N ILE A 89 -3.81 -19.64 9.48
CA ILE A 89 -2.89 -20.56 8.80
C ILE A 89 -2.23 -21.38 9.90
N THR A 90 -2.97 -22.35 10.42
CA THR A 90 -2.36 -23.46 11.14
C THR A 90 -1.54 -24.19 10.09
N GLY A 91 -0.24 -24.34 10.26
CA GLY A 91 0.63 -25.05 9.29
C GLY A 91 0.29 -26.54 9.13
N ASN A 92 -0.90 -26.96 9.54
CA ASN A 92 -1.36 -28.32 9.57
C ASN A 92 -1.89 -28.71 8.19
N ARG A 93 -1.25 -29.71 7.57
CA ARG A 93 -1.61 -30.21 6.22
C ARG A 93 -2.98 -30.89 6.17
N ILE A 94 -3.58 -31.17 7.32
CA ILE A 94 -4.87 -31.86 7.45
C ILE A 94 -6.02 -31.02 6.89
N SER A 95 -5.99 -29.69 7.04
CA SER A 95 -7.10 -28.82 6.63
C SER A 95 -7.20 -28.58 5.11
N LYS A 96 -6.30 -29.15 4.31
CA LYS A 96 -6.21 -29.00 2.85
C LYS A 96 -6.64 -30.26 2.08
N ARG A 97 -7.09 -31.30 2.79
CA ARG A 97 -7.59 -32.53 2.17
C ARG A 97 -9.09 -32.35 1.93
N ASN A 98 -9.44 -31.85 0.74
CA ASN A 98 -10.74 -31.98 0.08
C ASN A 98 -10.51 -31.70 -1.40
#